data_AF-A0A3B3SYU8-F1
#
_entry.id   AF-A0A3B3SYU8-F1
#
_cell.length_a   1.000
_cell.length_b   1.000
_cell.length_c   1.000
_cell.angle_alpha   90.00
_cell.angle_beta   90.00
_cell.angle_gamma   90.00
#
_symmetry.space_group_name_H-M   'P 1'
#
loop_
_entity.id
_entity.type
_entity.pdbx_description
1 polymer ?
#
loop_
_entity_poly.entity_id
_entity_poly.type
_entity_poly.pdbx_seq_one_letter_code
_entity_poly.pdbx_strand_id
1 'polypeptide(L)'
;SGGNGISDPLGRRTYIMYHGTTETAALNIKKHGFQRSSDGMLGPGVYVSRSFEKAQRYPINLPIGERRVVLKLRVRVGKVKKIDYQGHPLQKTWHDHGYDTAWVPPNSGMVPSGLEEDCVWDPWRIKVLDIIYV
;
A
#
# COMPACT_ATOMS: atom_id res chain seq x y z
N SER A 1 -7.84 -1.85 15.07
CA SER A 1 -6.82 -0.94 15.63
C SER A 1 -5.55 -1.75 15.79
N GLY A 2 -4.47 -1.44 15.08
CA GLY A 2 -3.23 -2.21 15.19
C GLY A 2 -2.13 -1.59 14.35
N GLY A 3 -1.22 -0.86 15.01
CA GLY A 3 -0.06 -0.18 14.43
C GLY A 3 -0.06 1.31 14.76
N ASN A 4 1.12 1.83 15.12
CA ASN A 4 1.47 3.21 15.51
C ASN A 4 1.06 4.25 14.46
N GLY A 5 -0.22 4.61 14.44
CA GLY A 5 -0.73 5.67 13.58
C GLY A 5 -0.30 7.01 14.13
N ILE A 6 0.41 7.79 13.33
CA ILE A 6 0.74 9.18 13.65
C ILE A 6 -0.44 10.03 13.19
N SER A 7 -0.95 10.91 14.04
CA SER A 7 -1.93 11.91 13.61
C SER A 7 -1.22 12.99 12.80
N ASP A 8 -1.73 13.33 11.60
CA ASP A 8 -1.29 14.55 10.93
C ASP A 8 -1.75 15.80 11.71
N PRO A 9 -1.32 17.02 11.35
CA PRO A 9 -1.71 18.24 12.05
C PRO A 9 -3.23 18.49 12.11
N LEU A 10 -4.03 17.77 11.31
CA LEU A 10 -5.48 17.84 11.27
C LEU A 10 -6.14 16.67 12.02
N GLY A 11 -5.37 15.92 12.81
CA GLY A 11 -5.85 14.77 13.57
C GLY A 11 -6.11 13.52 12.71
N ARG A 12 -5.74 13.52 11.43
CA ARG A 12 -6.03 12.38 10.54
C ARG A 12 -5.00 11.28 10.77
N ARG A 13 -5.46 10.04 10.84
CA ARG A 13 -4.58 8.88 11.02
C ARG A 13 -3.69 8.68 9.80
N THR A 14 -2.38 8.70 10.02
CA THR A 14 -1.36 8.47 9.01
C THR A 14 -0.34 7.42 9.43
N TYR A 15 0.27 6.79 8.44
CA TYR A 15 1.32 5.80 8.63
C TYR A 15 2.50 6.06 7.71
N ILE A 16 3.69 5.69 8.18
CA ILE A 16 4.81 5.43 7.28
C ILE A 16 4.63 4.04 6.68
N MET A 17 4.61 3.97 5.36
CA MET A 17 4.47 2.75 4.59
C MET A 17 5.47 2.73 3.44
N TYR A 18 5.55 1.61 2.74
CA TYR A 18 6.57 1.30 1.76
C TYR A 18 5.95 0.64 0.53
N HIS A 19 6.51 0.94 -0.63
CA HIS A 19 6.15 0.33 -1.91
C HIS A 19 7.42 0.02 -2.70
N GLY A 20 7.71 -1.27 -2.90
CA GLY A 20 8.83 -1.71 -3.73
C GLY A 20 8.46 -1.67 -5.20
N THR A 21 9.32 -1.10 -6.02
CA THR A 21 9.09 -0.96 -7.46
C THR A 21 10.42 -0.81 -8.20
N THR A 22 10.39 -0.61 -9.52
CA THR A 22 11.59 -0.32 -10.29
C THR A 22 12.00 1.15 -10.16
N GLU A 23 13.27 1.48 -10.38
CA GLU A 23 13.76 2.87 -10.32
C GLU A 23 12.99 3.77 -11.29
N THR A 24 12.77 3.32 -12.54
CA THR A 24 11.98 4.06 -13.53
C THR A 24 10.56 4.35 -13.03
N ALA A 25 9.89 3.35 -12.45
CA ALA A 25 8.55 3.50 -11.90
C ALA A 25 8.52 4.44 -10.70
N ALA A 26 9.51 4.36 -9.80
CA ALA A 26 9.63 5.24 -8.64
C ALA A 26 9.80 6.71 -9.05
N LEU A 27 10.63 6.99 -10.05
CA LEU A 27 10.80 8.35 -10.58
C LEU A 27 9.51 8.88 -11.21
N ASN A 28 8.80 8.05 -11.97
CA ASN A 28 7.50 8.41 -12.53
C ASN A 28 6.46 8.69 -11.43
N ILE A 29 6.38 7.84 -10.40
CA ILE A 29 5.48 8.03 -9.25
C ILE A 29 5.83 9.31 -8.50
N LYS A 30 7.12 9.62 -8.32
CA LYS A 30 7.55 10.86 -7.66
C LYS A 30 7.13 12.11 -8.43
N LYS A 31 7.15 12.05 -9.76
CA LYS A 31 6.79 13.18 -10.65
C LYS A 31 5.28 13.33 -10.85
N HIS A 32 4.56 12.22 -10.98
CA HIS A 32 3.16 12.20 -11.43
C HIS A 32 2.17 11.70 -10.38
N GLY A 33 2.65 11.24 -9.23
CA GLY A 33 1.85 10.55 -8.23
C GLY A 33 1.62 9.08 -8.58
N PHE A 34 0.99 8.36 -7.65
CA PHE A 34 0.57 6.99 -7.90
C PHE A 34 -0.63 6.94 -8.85
N GLN A 35 -0.70 5.86 -9.63
CA GLN A 35 -1.92 5.45 -10.32
C GLN A 35 -2.44 4.18 -9.65
N ARG A 36 -3.75 4.12 -9.43
CA ARG A 36 -4.39 2.91 -8.88
C ARG A 36 -4.31 1.77 -9.91
N SER A 37 -4.14 0.54 -9.44
CA SER A 37 -4.40 -0.63 -10.27
C SER A 37 -5.90 -0.73 -10.58
N SER A 38 -6.25 -1.45 -11.66
CA SER A 38 -7.64 -1.75 -12.01
C SER A 38 -8.22 -2.93 -11.23
N ASP A 39 -7.38 -3.80 -10.68
CA ASP A 39 -7.77 -4.95 -9.84
C ASP A 39 -6.62 -5.37 -8.91
N GLY A 40 -6.90 -6.35 -8.05
CA GLY A 40 -5.95 -7.03 -7.17
C GLY A 40 -6.70 -7.88 -6.14
N MET A 41 -5.98 -8.41 -5.15
CA MET A 41 -6.60 -9.20 -4.07
C MET A 41 -7.70 -8.43 -3.34
N LEU A 42 -7.51 -7.13 -3.15
CA LEU A 42 -8.44 -6.21 -2.50
C LEU A 42 -9.17 -5.31 -3.52
N GLY A 43 -9.18 -5.68 -4.79
CA GLY A 43 -9.73 -4.86 -5.85
C GLY A 43 -8.81 -3.69 -6.25
N PRO A 44 -9.34 -2.70 -6.99
CA PRO A 44 -8.60 -1.54 -7.47
C PRO A 44 -8.06 -0.65 -6.34
N GLY A 45 -6.82 -0.19 -6.48
CA GLY A 45 -6.19 0.75 -5.54
C GLY A 45 -4.66 0.73 -5.62
N VAL A 46 -4.02 1.40 -4.67
CA VAL A 46 -2.56 1.42 -4.51
C VAL A 46 -2.18 0.53 -3.34
N TYR A 47 -1.38 -0.51 -3.61
CA TYR A 47 -0.95 -1.49 -2.62
C TYR A 47 0.35 -1.05 -1.96
N VAL A 48 0.33 -0.99 -0.63
CA VAL A 48 1.44 -0.55 0.21
C VAL A 48 1.55 -1.43 1.45
N SER A 49 2.72 -1.44 2.08
CA SER A 49 2.96 -2.21 3.31
C SER A 49 3.70 -1.37 4.33
N ARG A 50 3.43 -1.60 5.62
CA ARG A 50 4.23 -1.10 6.75
C ARG A 50 5.55 -1.85 6.91
N SER A 51 5.72 -3.01 6.28
CA SER A 51 6.99 -3.75 6.30
C SER A 51 7.91 -3.32 5.16
N PHE A 52 9.03 -2.67 5.52
CA PHE A 52 10.11 -2.37 4.57
C PHE A 52 10.70 -3.66 3.99
N GLU A 53 10.88 -4.68 4.84
CA GLU A 53 11.44 -5.98 4.44
C GLU A 53 10.57 -6.72 3.41
N LYS A 54 9.24 -6.54 3.47
CA LYS A 54 8.32 -7.00 2.44
C LYS A 54 8.52 -6.19 1.16
N ALA A 55 8.47 -4.86 1.27
CA ALA A 55 8.53 -3.96 0.13
C ALA A 55 9.81 -4.14 -0.70
N GLN A 56 10.98 -4.26 -0.07
CA GLN A 56 12.26 -4.42 -0.77
C GLN A 56 12.40 -5.71 -1.60
N ARG A 57 11.43 -6.64 -1.53
CA ARG A 57 11.41 -7.84 -2.38
C ARG A 57 10.73 -7.60 -3.73
N TYR A 58 10.05 -6.46 -3.91
CA TYR A 58 9.27 -6.17 -5.11
C TYR A 58 9.97 -5.18 -6.05
N PRO A 59 9.85 -5.36 -7.38
CA PRO A 59 9.16 -6.50 -8.02
C PRO A 59 9.97 -7.79 -7.85
N ILE A 60 9.27 -8.92 -7.70
CA ILE A 60 9.90 -10.26 -7.53
C ILE A 60 10.78 -10.57 -8.74
N ASN A 61 10.23 -10.37 -9.94
CA ASN A 61 10.94 -10.46 -11.20
C ASN A 61 11.36 -9.05 -11.62
N LEU A 62 12.64 -8.73 -11.47
CA LEU A 62 13.18 -7.44 -11.88
C LEU A 62 13.47 -7.46 -13.39
N PRO A 63 12.92 -6.52 -14.18
CA PRO A 63 13.25 -6.42 -15.60
C PRO A 63 14.76 -6.19 -15.82
N ILE A 64 15.28 -6.68 -16.94
CA ILE A 64 16.68 -6.45 -17.33
C ILE A 64 16.93 -4.95 -17.46
N GLY A 65 18.00 -4.46 -16.83
CA GLY A 65 18.39 -3.04 -16.87
C GLY A 65 17.68 -2.14 -15.86
N GLU A 66 16.75 -2.68 -15.06
CA GLU A 66 16.12 -1.96 -13.96
C GLU A 66 16.87 -2.17 -12.64
N ARG A 67 16.65 -1.24 -11.71
CA ARG A 67 17.06 -1.38 -10.31
C ARG A 67 15.84 -1.47 -9.42
N ARG A 68 15.95 -2.26 -8.35
CA ARG A 68 14.92 -2.30 -7.33
C ARG A 68 15.11 -1.11 -6.38
N VAL A 69 14.01 -0.43 -6.08
CA VAL A 69 13.98 0.66 -5.09
C VAL A 69 12.73 0.55 -4.24
N VAL A 70 12.75 1.17 -3.07
CA VAL A 70 11.61 1.25 -2.16
C VAL A 70 11.22 2.71 -1.97
N LEU A 71 9.96 3.03 -2.28
CA LEU A 71 9.39 4.32 -1.95
C LEU A 71 9.01 4.33 -0.46
N LYS A 72 9.49 5.33 0.28
CA LYS A 72 9.00 5.64 1.63
C LYS A 72 7.84 6.61 1.54
N LEU A 73 6.72 6.27 2.15
CA LEU A 73 5.44 6.94 1.95
C LEU A 73 4.86 7.45 3.27
N ARG A 74 4.18 8.59 3.23
CA ARG A 74 3.21 9.00 4.27
C ARG A 74 1.80 8.79 3.72
N VAL A 75 1.05 7.89 4.34
CA VAL A 75 -0.26 7.46 3.86
C VAL A 75 -1.36 7.91 4.82
N ARG A 76 -2.36 8.65 4.32
CA ARG A 76 -3.58 9.01 5.07
C ARG A 76 -4.66 7.94 4.90
N VAL A 77 -4.76 7.01 5.85
CA VAL A 77 -5.60 5.80 5.70
C VAL A 77 -7.10 6.03 5.84
N GLY A 78 -7.54 7.14 6.46
CA GLY A 78 -8.96 7.45 6.60
C GLY A 78 -9.79 6.34 7.25
N LYS A 79 -10.96 6.05 6.68
CA LYS A 79 -11.85 4.96 7.14
C LYS A 79 -11.33 3.61 6.60
N VAL A 80 -10.86 2.76 7.50
CA VAL A 80 -10.23 1.48 7.14
C VAL A 80 -11.21 0.31 7.26
N LYS A 81 -11.30 -0.54 6.23
CA LYS A 81 -11.99 -1.83 6.27
C LYS A 81 -10.99 -2.96 6.47
N LYS A 82 -11.14 -3.71 7.56
CA LYS A 82 -10.41 -4.97 7.77
C LYS A 82 -10.94 -6.05 6.83
N ILE A 83 -10.07 -6.71 6.09
CA ILE A 83 -10.35 -7.87 5.22
C ILE A 83 -9.42 -9.00 5.68
N ASP A 84 -9.97 -9.98 6.42
CA ASP A 84 -9.19 -10.98 7.15
C ASP A 84 -9.45 -12.42 6.75
N TYR A 85 -10.24 -12.66 5.70
CA TYR A 85 -10.42 -13.98 5.09
C TYR A 85 -10.75 -13.85 3.59
N GLN A 86 -10.37 -14.86 2.82
CA GLN A 86 -10.63 -14.91 1.38
C GLN A 86 -12.13 -15.08 1.11
N GLY A 87 -12.65 -14.37 0.12
CA GLY A 87 -14.08 -14.32 -0.17
C GLY A 87 -14.86 -13.38 0.74
N HIS A 88 -14.20 -12.49 1.49
CA HIS A 88 -14.89 -11.49 2.30
C HIS A 88 -15.86 -10.67 1.40
N PRO A 89 -17.12 -10.43 1.81
CA PRO A 89 -18.12 -9.77 0.95
C PRO A 89 -17.70 -8.41 0.38
N LEU A 90 -16.91 -7.66 1.15
CA LEU A 90 -16.33 -6.38 0.75
C LEU A 90 -14.88 -6.46 0.25
N GLN A 91 -14.35 -7.65 -0.06
CA GLN A 91 -12.93 -7.83 -0.39
C GLN A 91 -12.48 -6.93 -1.54
N LYS A 92 -13.31 -6.78 -2.58
CA LYS A 92 -13.01 -5.91 -3.75
C LYS A 92 -13.85 -4.64 -3.83
N THR A 93 -14.90 -4.51 -3.03
CA THR A 93 -15.93 -3.45 -3.14
C THR A 93 -15.97 -2.50 -1.95
N TRP A 94 -15.05 -2.63 -0.99
CA TRP A 94 -15.00 -1.78 0.21
C TRP A 94 -15.04 -0.27 -0.09
N HIS A 95 -14.48 0.18 -1.22
CA HIS A 95 -14.51 1.59 -1.62
C HIS A 95 -15.92 2.09 -1.95
N ASP A 96 -16.77 1.27 -2.56
CA ASP A 96 -18.19 1.59 -2.83
C ASP A 96 -18.99 1.78 -1.53
N HIS A 97 -18.51 1.20 -0.43
CA HIS A 97 -19.10 1.33 0.90
C HIS A 97 -18.50 2.48 1.73
N GLY A 98 -17.79 3.41 1.07
CA GLY A 98 -17.24 4.62 1.67
C GLY A 98 -16.02 4.39 2.55
N TYR A 99 -15.29 3.30 2.34
CA TYR A 99 -13.99 3.08 2.99
C TYR A 99 -12.87 3.64 2.10
N ASP A 100 -11.86 4.22 2.75
CA ASP A 100 -10.72 4.85 2.09
C ASP A 100 -9.55 3.86 1.88
N THR A 101 -9.49 2.83 2.71
CA THR A 101 -8.43 1.82 2.67
C THR A 101 -8.98 0.46 3.10
N ALA A 102 -8.65 -0.59 2.34
CA ALA A 102 -8.77 -1.96 2.82
C ALA A 102 -7.45 -2.40 3.45
N TRP A 103 -7.54 -3.16 4.53
CA TRP A 103 -6.38 -3.62 5.29
C TRP A 103 -6.47 -5.12 5.58
N VAL A 104 -5.43 -5.84 5.18
CA VAL A 104 -5.18 -7.24 5.51
C VAL A 104 -4.30 -7.31 6.76
N PRO A 105 -4.78 -7.89 7.87
CA PRO A 105 -3.98 -8.06 9.07
C PRO A 105 -2.92 -9.15 8.89
N PRO A 106 -1.82 -9.08 9.66
CA PRO A 106 -0.81 -10.14 9.63
C PRO A 106 -1.43 -11.47 10.10
N ASN A 107 -0.92 -12.57 9.54
CA ASN A 107 -1.27 -13.96 9.88
C ASN A 107 -2.77 -14.29 9.75
N SER A 108 -3.49 -13.60 8.87
CA SER A 108 -4.93 -13.84 8.66
C SER A 108 -5.26 -14.90 7.60
N GLY A 109 -4.24 -15.50 6.97
CA GLY A 109 -4.41 -16.42 5.84
C GLY A 109 -4.79 -15.75 4.51
N MET A 110 -4.83 -14.41 4.45
CA MET A 110 -5.15 -13.68 3.22
C MET A 110 -4.03 -13.76 2.18
N VAL A 111 -2.77 -13.69 2.60
CA VAL A 111 -1.60 -13.76 1.72
C VAL A 111 -0.64 -14.86 2.18
N PRO A 112 0.06 -15.56 1.26
CA PRO A 112 0.99 -16.64 1.62
C PRO A 112 2.12 -16.21 2.56
N SER A 113 2.55 -14.96 2.47
CA SER A 113 3.62 -14.42 3.32
C SER A 113 3.19 -14.21 4.78
N GLY A 114 1.89 -14.23 5.08
CA GLY A 114 1.35 -13.85 6.39
C GLY A 114 1.57 -12.37 6.76
N LEU A 115 2.15 -11.57 5.87
CA LEU A 115 2.42 -10.16 6.12
C LEU A 115 1.23 -9.29 5.77
N GLU A 116 1.05 -8.21 6.52
CA GLU A 116 -0.02 -7.26 6.29
C GLU A 116 0.07 -6.56 4.92
N GLU A 117 -1.05 -6.02 4.47
CA GLU A 117 -1.14 -5.22 3.25
C GLU A 117 -2.27 -4.21 3.34
N ASP A 118 -2.01 -2.99 2.88
CA ASP A 118 -3.01 -1.95 2.74
C ASP A 118 -3.25 -1.68 1.26
N CYS A 119 -4.52 -1.52 0.87
CA CYS A 119 -4.94 -1.07 -0.45
C CYS A 119 -5.69 0.24 -0.31
N VAL A 120 -5.11 1.33 -0.82
CA VAL A 120 -5.65 2.69 -0.71
C VAL A 120 -6.37 3.07 -1.99
N TRP A 121 -7.61 3.56 -1.86
CA TRP A 121 -8.46 3.82 -3.03
C TRP A 121 -8.00 5.03 -3.84
N ASP A 122 -7.74 6.13 -3.14
CA ASP A 122 -7.39 7.42 -3.72
C ASP A 122 -5.87 7.69 -3.58
N PRO A 123 -5.10 7.70 -4.70
CA PRO A 123 -3.68 8.02 -4.70
C PRO A 123 -3.32 9.35 -4.01
N TRP A 124 -4.21 10.35 -3.98
CA TRP A 124 -3.95 11.64 -3.33
C TRP A 124 -3.71 11.54 -1.83
N ARG A 125 -4.08 10.40 -1.22
CA ARG A 125 -3.82 10.08 0.19
C ARG A 125 -2.37 9.66 0.46
N ILE A 126 -1.58 9.45 -0.59
CA ILE A 126 -0.21 8.95 -0.50
C ILE A 126 0.76 10.07 -0.88
N LYS A 127 1.66 10.40 0.05
CA LYS A 127 2.78 11.32 -0.23
C LYS A 127 4.08 10.51 -0.28
N VAL A 128 4.79 10.59 -1.40
CA VAL A 128 6.18 10.10 -1.49
C VAL A 128 7.07 11.00 -0.63
N LEU A 129 7.80 10.40 0.30
CA LEU A 129 8.78 11.09 1.14
C LEU A 129 10.20 10.90 0.61
N ASP A 130 10.52 9.68 0.16
CA ASP A 130 11.88 9.34 -0.26
C ASP A 130 11.92 8.14 -1.21
N ILE A 131 13.03 7.99 -1.94
CA ILE A 131 13.38 6.82 -2.75
C ILE A 131 14.60 6.17 -2.12
N ILE A 132 14.47 4.93 -1.65
CA ILE A 132 15.54 4.17 -1.01
C ILE A 132 16.05 3.12 -2.00
N TYR A 133 17.35 3.13 -2.28
CA TYR A 133 18.02 2.14 -3.11
C TYR A 133 18.31 0.88 -2.28
N VAL A 134 17.99 -0.30 -2.82
CA VAL A 134 18.08 -1.61 -2.14
C VAL A 134 18.81 -2.66 -2.97
#